data_AF-A0A0E3S4P5-F1
#
_entry.id   AF-A0A0E3S4P5-F1
#
_cell.length_a   1.000
_cell.length_b   1.000
_cell.length_c   1.000
_cell.angle_alpha   90.00
_cell.angle_beta   90.00
_cell.angle_gamma   90.00
#
_symmetry.space_group_name_H-M   'P 1'
#
loop_
_entity.id
_entity.type
_entity.pdbx_description
1 polymer ?
#
loop_
_entity_poly.entity_id
_entity_poly.type
_entity_poly.pdbx_seq_one_letter_code
_entity_poly.pdbx_strand_id
1 'polypeptide(L)'
;MSDLEVVSLTVEELEALRLVDIEGLRQEDAATRVGISRRAFWEDLKAARMKVALALSTGKAIEIKGGNYIKTKCSDVNENDDAGNDDA
;
A
#
# COMPACT_ATOMS: atom_id res chain seq x y z
N MET A 1 -9.76 -22.49 6.57
CA MET A 1 -8.65 -21.59 6.18
C MET A 1 -8.21 -20.91 7.46
N SER A 2 -6.94 -21.01 7.84
CA SER A 2 -6.44 -20.33 9.03
C SER A 2 -6.31 -18.84 8.70
N ASP A 3 -6.98 -17.97 9.45
CA ASP A 3 -6.78 -16.53 9.32
C ASP A 3 -5.33 -16.21 9.66
N LEU A 4 -4.63 -15.56 8.73
CA LEU A 4 -3.27 -15.07 8.96
C LEU A 4 -3.34 -13.87 9.89
N GLU A 5 -2.44 -13.81 10.87
CA GLU A 5 -2.25 -12.58 11.64
C GLU A 5 -1.83 -11.45 10.68
N VAL A 6 -2.35 -10.25 10.90
CA VAL A 6 -2.22 -9.13 9.96
C VAL A 6 -1.33 -8.04 10.56
N VAL A 7 -0.39 -7.54 9.76
CA VAL A 7 0.37 -6.32 10.02
C VAL A 7 -0.17 -5.20 9.16
N SER A 8 -0.64 -4.12 9.78
CA SER A 8 -1.18 -2.95 9.08
C SER A 8 -0.09 -1.95 8.71
N LEU A 9 0.06 -1.71 7.41
CA LEU A 9 0.91 -0.68 6.83
C LEU A 9 0.04 0.52 6.45
N THR A 10 0.47 1.74 6.76
CA THR A 10 -0.25 2.95 6.30
C THR A 10 0.10 3.31 4.87
N VAL A 11 -0.70 4.17 4.24
CA VAL A 11 -0.40 4.67 2.90
C VAL A 11 0.85 5.57 2.92
N GLU A 12 1.05 6.33 3.99
CA GLU A 12 2.25 7.14 4.21
C GLU A 12 3.50 6.26 4.33
N GLU A 13 3.42 5.19 5.11
CA GLU A 13 4.49 4.20 5.27
C GLU A 13 4.81 3.50 3.94
N LEU A 14 3.79 3.13 3.17
CA LEU A 14 3.95 2.54 1.85
C LEU A 14 4.63 3.52 0.88
N GLU A 15 4.21 4.79 0.88
CA GLU A 15 4.79 5.82 0.02
C GLU A 15 6.25 6.08 0.39
N ALA A 16 6.59 6.08 1.68
CA ALA A 16 7.96 6.21 2.14
C ALA A 16 8.86 5.08 1.61
N LEU A 17 8.40 3.82 1.65
CA LEU A 17 9.11 2.69 1.04
C LEU A 17 9.25 2.88 -0.48
N ARG A 18 8.18 3.30 -1.16
CA ARG A 18 8.19 3.51 -2.61
C ARG A 18 9.24 4.55 -3.02
N LEU A 19 9.28 5.70 -2.34
CA LEU A 19 10.19 6.79 -2.69
C LEU A 19 11.66 6.45 -2.39
N VAL A 20 11.95 5.82 -1.25
CA VAL A 20 13.34 5.58 -0.85
C VAL A 20 13.87 4.26 -1.37
N ASP A 21 13.12 3.17 -1.20
CA ASP A 21 13.62 1.82 -1.46
C ASP A 21 13.42 1.39 -2.92
N ILE A 22 12.41 1.93 -3.61
CA ILE A 22 12.15 1.63 -5.03
C ILE A 22 12.67 2.73 -5.94
N GLU A 23 12.31 3.99 -5.70
CA GLU A 23 12.74 5.12 -6.53
C GLU A 23 14.14 5.65 -6.19
N GLY A 24 14.73 5.24 -5.05
CA GLY A 24 16.10 5.60 -4.67
C GLY A 24 16.28 7.06 -4.24
N LEU A 25 15.20 7.77 -3.89
CA LEU A 25 15.30 9.15 -3.41
C LEU A 25 16.02 9.20 -2.07
N ARG A 26 16.77 10.28 -1.85
CA ARG A 26 17.27 10.60 -0.51
C ARG A 26 16.09 10.95 0.37
N GLN A 27 16.18 10.61 1.66
CA GLN A 27 15.10 10.85 2.62
C GLN A 27 14.66 12.32 2.69
N GLU A 28 15.59 13.25 2.47
CA GLU A 28 15.30 14.68 2.45
C GLU A 28 14.42 15.05 1.25
N ASP A 29 14.78 14.58 0.07
CA ASP A 29 14.05 14.84 -1.18
C ASP A 29 12.67 14.17 -1.13
N ALA A 30 12.59 12.96 -0.56
CA ALA A 30 11.34 12.24 -0.39
C ALA A 30 10.41 12.95 0.62
N ALA A 31 10.93 13.41 1.76
CA ALA A 31 10.15 14.19 2.74
C ALA A 31 9.60 15.50 2.15
N THR A 32 10.42 16.21 1.36
CA THR A 32 9.97 17.40 0.61
C THR A 32 8.89 17.04 -0.40
N ARG A 33 9.01 15.91 -1.10
CA ARG A 33 8.05 15.46 -2.11
C ARG A 33 6.67 15.15 -1.53
N VAL A 34 6.59 14.57 -0.34
CA VAL A 34 5.32 14.29 0.36
C VAL A 34 4.83 15.45 1.24
N GLY A 35 5.62 16.52 1.38
CA GLY A 35 5.23 17.73 2.11
C GLY A 35 5.22 17.60 3.63
N ILE A 36 6.02 16.70 4.21
CA ILE A 36 6.12 16.50 5.66
C ILE A 36 7.55 16.78 6.18
N SER A 37 7.70 16.86 7.50
CA SER A 37 9.02 17.04 8.10
C SER A 37 9.91 15.81 7.86
N ARG A 38 11.23 16.03 7.67
CA ARG A 38 12.22 14.93 7.56
C ARG A 38 12.12 13.92 8.70
N ARG A 39 11.86 14.40 9.93
CA ARG A 39 11.68 13.53 11.11
C ARG A 39 10.46 12.63 10.96
N ALA A 40 9.31 13.18 10.59
CA ALA A 40 8.09 12.39 10.38
C ALA A 40 8.29 11.34 9.28
N PHE A 41 8.86 11.75 8.15
CA PHE A 41 9.17 10.83 7.05
C PHE A 41 10.12 9.70 7.47
N TRP A 42 11.13 10.01 8.30
CA TRP A 42 12.05 9.00 8.79
C TRP A 42 11.38 8.00 9.74
N GLU A 43 10.48 8.47 10.61
CA GLU A 43 9.68 7.58 11.46
C GLU A 43 8.76 6.68 10.62
N ASP A 44 8.08 7.24 9.62
CA ASP A 44 7.22 6.46 8.70
C ASP A 44 8.03 5.39 7.95
N LEU A 45 9.16 5.77 7.35
CA LEU A 45 10.03 4.83 6.63
C LEU A 45 10.55 3.72 7.55
N LYS A 46 10.95 4.06 8.78
CA LYS A 46 11.46 3.10 9.76
C LYS A 46 10.36 2.14 10.20
N ALA A 47 9.16 2.65 10.51
CA ALA A 47 8.01 1.85 10.89
C ALA A 47 7.60 0.90 9.75
N ALA A 48 7.57 1.41 8.52
CA ALA A 48 7.24 0.64 7.32
C ALA A 48 8.19 -0.55 7.13
N ARG A 49 9.50 -0.30 7.15
CA ARG A 49 10.52 -1.36 7.01
C ARG A 49 10.42 -2.41 8.12
N MET A 50 10.19 -1.98 9.36
CA MET A 50 10.01 -2.90 10.48
C MET A 50 8.78 -3.80 10.29
N LYS A 51 7.64 -3.21 9.90
CA LYS A 51 6.38 -3.94 9.66
C LYS A 51 6.51 -4.95 8.52
N VAL A 52 7.12 -4.55 7.41
CA VAL A 52 7.37 -5.44 6.27
C VAL A 52 8.30 -6.57 6.68
N ALA A 53 9.42 -6.27 7.34
CA ALA A 53 10.36 -7.30 7.80
C ALA A 53 9.69 -8.27 8.79
N LEU A 54 8.91 -7.76 9.73
CA LEU A 54 8.15 -8.58 10.68
C LEU A 54 7.17 -9.49 9.94
N ALA A 55 6.38 -8.94 9.02
CA ALA A 55 5.36 -9.72 8.33
C ALA A 55 5.96 -10.84 7.49
N LEU A 56 7.00 -10.53 6.71
CA LEU A 56 7.68 -11.51 5.86
C LEU A 56 8.42 -12.57 6.68
N SER A 57 9.03 -12.20 7.81
CA SER A 57 9.78 -13.16 8.65
C SER A 57 8.89 -14.06 9.51
N THR A 58 7.69 -13.60 9.87
CA THR A 58 6.75 -14.36 10.73
C THR A 58 5.56 -14.95 9.97
N GLY A 59 5.53 -14.81 8.65
CA GLY A 59 4.46 -15.33 7.80
C GLY A 59 3.11 -14.64 8.04
N LYS A 60 3.11 -13.35 8.36
CA LYS A 60 1.89 -12.55 8.55
C LYS A 60 1.46 -11.92 7.23
N ALA A 61 0.16 -11.68 7.10
CA ALA A 61 -0.36 -10.90 5.98
C ALA A 61 -0.04 -9.41 6.17
N ILE A 62 0.23 -8.70 5.07
CA ILE A 62 0.37 -7.25 5.07
C ILE A 62 -0.94 -6.66 4.56
N GLU A 63 -1.52 -5.76 5.33
CA GLU A 63 -2.72 -5.04 4.96
C GLU A 63 -2.43 -3.54 4.89
N ILE A 64 -2.79 -2.91 3.77
CA ILE A 64 -2.59 -1.47 3.58
C ILE A 64 -3.89 -0.74 3.97
N LYS A 65 -3.84 0.09 5.01
CA LYS A 65 -5.00 0.82 5.56
C LYS A 65 -4.61 2.19 6.08
N GLY A 66 -5.57 3.10 6.11
CA GLY A 66 -5.35 4.47 6.62
C GLY A 66 -4.77 5.42 5.58
N GLY A 67 -4.63 6.68 5.97
CA GLY A 67 -4.28 7.80 5.10
C GLY A 67 -5.50 8.52 4.54
N ASN A 68 -5.38 9.84 4.34
CA ASN A 68 -6.42 10.65 3.68
C ASN A 68 -6.20 10.59 2.15
N TYR A 69 -6.48 9.42 1.55
CA TYR A 69 -6.39 9.23 0.11
C TYR A 69 -7.79 9.12 -0.49
N ILE A 70 -7.99 9.78 -1.63
CA ILE A 70 -9.23 9.68 -2.39
C ILE A 70 -9.22 8.31 -3.05
N LYS A 71 -9.95 7.34 -2.49
CA LYS A 71 -10.34 6.16 -3.26
C LYS A 71 -11.31 6.60 -4.34
N THR A 72 -10.83 6.77 -5.57
CA THR A 72 -11.72 6.71 -6.72
C THR A 72 -12.32 5.30 -6.68
N LYS A 73 -13.62 5.20 -6.36
CA LYS A 73 -14.34 3.93 -6.47
C LYS A 73 -14.11 3.41 -7.89
N CYS A 74 -13.54 2.22 -8.03
CA CYS A 74 -13.75 1.46 -9.26
C CYS A 74 -15.23 1.14 -9.32
N SER A 75 -15.90 1.62 -10.37
CA SER A 75 -17.21 1.15 -10.78
C SER A 75 -17.12 -0.35 -11.04
N ASP A 76 -17.98 -1.11 -10.37
CA ASP A 76 -18.19 -2.53 -10.61
C ASP A 76 -18.38 -2.76 -12.12
N VAL A 77 -17.50 -3.58 -12.73
CA VAL A 77 -17.77 -4.12 -14.05
C VAL A 77 -18.95 -5.08 -13.90
N ASN A 78 -20.13 -4.67 -14.39
CA ASN A 78 -21.22 -5.60 -14.64
C ASN A 78 -20.76 -6.55 -15.76
N GLU A 79 -20.32 -7.75 -15.38
CA GLU A 79 -20.33 -8.91 -16.25
C GLU A 79 -21.80 -9.25 -16.54
N ASN A 80 -22.34 -8.65 -17.60
CA ASN A 80 -23.50 -9.24 -18.25
C ASN A 80 -22.99 -10.40 -19.11
N ASP A 81 -22.82 -11.55 -18.46
CA ASP A 81 -22.87 -12.84 -19.14
C ASP A 81 -24.30 -13.01 -19.67
N ASP A 82 -24.52 -12.70 -20.95
CA ASP A 82 -25.72 -13.16 -21.65
C ASP A 82 -25.30 -13.99 -22.86
N ALA A 83 -25.23 -15.30 -22.60
CA ALA A 83 -25.12 -16.33 -23.60
C ALA A 83 -26.43 -16.42 -24.40
N GLY A 84 -26.32 -16.44 -25.73
CA GLY A 84 -27.33 -17.01 -26.61
C GLY A 84 -27.94 -16.04 -27.63
N ASN A 85 -27.57 -16.20 -28.91
CA ASN A 85 -28.35 -17.03 -29.83
C ASN A 85 -27.68 -17.04 -31.21
N ASP A 86 -26.93 -18.11 -31.53
CA ASP A 86 -26.74 -18.54 -32.91
C ASP A 86 -28.04 -19.25 -33.32
N ASP A 87 -28.82 -18.63 -34.18
CA ASP A 87 -29.70 -19.33 -35.14
C ASP A 87 -30.30 -18.31 -36.12
N ALA A 88 -29.71 -18.25 -37.31
CA ALA A 88 -30.33 -17.80 -38.56
C ALA A 88 -29.64 -18.46 -39.76
#